data_AF-A0A7G7G4Y2-F1
#
_entry.id   AF-A0A7G7G4Y2-F1
#
_cell.length_a   1.000
_cell.length_b   1.000
_cell.length_c   1.000
_cell.angle_alpha   90.00
_cell.angle_beta   90.00
_cell.angle_gamma   90.00
#
_symmetry.space_group_name_H-M   'P 1'
#
loop_
_entity.id
_entity.type
_entity.pdbx_description
1 polymer ?
#
loop_
_entity_poly.entity_id
_entity_poly.type
_entity_poly.pdbx_seq_one_letter_code
_entity_poly.pdbx_strand_id
1 'polypeptide(L)'
;MKINYLTIILLLLANFAFADEQRLTTLFKSENGKFTLQYSRKLWKLKNELGKTLYSIEDKGYTSMTIFVSNDGERLVVFDDFMEGHRIGQRMGIVFFKNGIQVDSYKLTDLVTDTCNVSQSIWHLTWTLDDFKLIQSDSVFSIATYEFNEIEFDTYTGQIIKNKKPEPFDKNTLIVIGEFKKGESSKCTMSIVKYIYGSSQPNDKITFITESFGLRKWERTLMIKGGIDVTPERFRKSFIGSTCWNKKANG
;
A
#
# COMPACT_ATOMS: atom_id res chain seq x y z
N MET A 1 4.85 -16.86 46.26
CA MET A 1 5.56 -16.07 45.22
C MET A 1 4.58 -15.00 44.74
N LYS A 2 4.74 -13.73 45.17
CA LYS A 2 3.83 -12.64 44.80
C LYS A 2 4.30 -12.05 43.47
N ILE A 3 3.58 -12.32 42.38
CA ILE A 3 3.84 -11.71 41.07
C ILE A 3 3.46 -10.22 41.17
N ASN A 4 4.42 -9.35 40.87
CA ASN A 4 4.29 -7.91 41.01
C ASN A 4 3.56 -7.36 39.77
N TYR A 5 2.23 -7.26 39.85
CA TYR A 5 1.35 -6.83 38.74
C TYR A 5 1.74 -5.48 38.13
N LEU A 6 2.42 -4.62 38.90
CA LEU A 6 2.93 -3.33 38.44
C LEU A 6 3.97 -3.48 37.31
N THR A 7 4.79 -4.53 37.35
CA THR A 7 5.84 -4.77 36.35
C THR A 7 5.26 -5.23 35.01
N ILE A 8 4.17 -6.01 35.04
CA ILE A 8 3.46 -6.49 33.84
C ILE A 8 2.76 -5.32 33.13
N ILE A 9 2.14 -4.41 33.88
CA ILE A 9 1.48 -3.22 33.32
C ILE A 9 2.52 -2.26 32.68
N LEU A 10 3.69 -2.08 33.31
CA LEU A 10 4.74 -1.23 32.75
C LEU A 10 5.34 -1.81 31.45
N LEU A 11 5.50 -3.14 31.36
CA LEU A 11 5.95 -3.84 30.16
C LEU A 11 4.91 -3.81 29.03
N LEU A 12 3.61 -3.82 29.35
CA LEU A 12 2.55 -3.66 28.37
C LEU A 12 2.50 -2.23 27.81
N LEU A 13 2.73 -1.21 28.64
CA LEU A 13 2.72 0.20 28.21
C LEU A 13 3.94 0.59 27.37
N ALA A 14 5.10 -0.03 27.57
CA ALA A 14 6.31 0.24 26.78
C ALA A 14 6.20 -0.21 25.30
N ASN A 15 5.29 -1.14 24.99
CA ASN A 15 5.07 -1.62 23.62
C ASN A 15 4.12 -0.74 22.79
N PHE A 16 3.46 0.27 23.39
CA PHE A 16 2.53 1.15 22.68
C PHE A 16 3.16 2.43 22.13
N ALA A 17 4.47 2.66 22.33
CA ALA A 17 5.15 3.90 21.94
C ALA A 17 5.92 3.84 20.59
N PHE A 18 5.90 2.72 19.87
CA PHE A 18 6.63 2.54 18.61
C PHE A 18 5.75 2.56 17.35
N ALA A 19 4.46 2.89 17.50
CA ALA A 19 3.51 2.89 16.40
C ALA A 19 3.49 4.19 15.59
N ASP A 20 4.11 5.27 16.08
CA ASP A 20 4.31 6.51 15.30
C ASP A 20 5.49 6.35 14.32
N GLU A 21 5.18 5.52 13.32
CA GLU A 21 5.48 5.58 11.89
C GLU A 21 6.93 5.85 11.45
N GLN A 22 7.48 4.86 10.73
CA GLN A 22 8.71 4.90 9.93
C GLN A 22 8.86 6.16 9.03
N ARG A 23 7.75 6.88 8.81
CA ARG A 23 7.54 8.03 7.92
C ARG A 23 8.01 9.37 8.47
N LEU A 24 8.07 9.54 9.80
CA LEU A 24 8.60 10.77 10.44
C LEU A 24 10.02 10.57 10.97
N THR A 25 10.78 9.70 10.31
CA THR A 25 12.16 9.43 10.69
C THR A 25 13.10 10.29 9.86
N THR A 26 14.13 10.81 10.51
CA THR A 26 15.23 11.52 9.83
C THR A 26 16.39 10.58 9.53
N LEU A 27 16.17 9.26 9.63
CA LEU A 27 17.19 8.23 9.59
C LEU A 27 16.63 6.92 9.01
N PHE A 28 17.11 6.54 7.84
CA PHE A 28 16.82 5.24 7.22
C PHE A 28 18.09 4.41 7.12
N LYS A 29 17.98 3.08 7.23
CA LYS A 29 19.12 2.15 7.12
C LYS A 29 18.83 1.10 6.06
N SER A 30 19.87 0.66 5.36
CA SER A 30 19.79 -0.55 4.53
C SER A 30 19.53 -1.78 5.40
N GLU A 31 18.98 -2.84 4.80
CA GLU A 31 18.69 -4.09 5.51
C GLU A 31 19.95 -4.72 6.12
N ASN A 32 21.08 -4.65 5.41
CA ASN A 32 22.37 -5.11 5.90
C ASN A 32 23.04 -4.17 6.92
N GLY A 33 22.43 -3.03 7.24
CA GLY A 33 22.93 -2.04 8.22
C GLY A 33 24.19 -1.27 7.81
N LYS A 34 24.76 -1.52 6.63
CA LYS A 34 26.01 -0.90 6.17
C LYS A 34 25.84 0.53 5.67
N PHE A 35 24.62 0.92 5.31
CA PHE A 35 24.32 2.23 4.76
C PHE A 35 23.24 2.91 5.58
N THR A 36 23.41 4.21 5.79
CA THR A 36 22.50 5.04 6.57
C THR A 36 22.22 6.33 5.83
N LEU A 37 20.96 6.59 5.54
CA LEU A 37 20.48 7.84 4.97
C LEU A 37 20.00 8.74 6.11
N GLN A 38 20.61 9.91 6.26
CA GLN A 38 20.31 10.83 7.36
C GLN A 38 19.92 12.20 6.83
N TYR A 39 18.81 12.74 7.32
CA TYR A 39 18.37 14.10 7.03
C TYR A 39 19.09 15.13 7.91
N SER A 40 19.62 16.19 7.30
CA SER A 40 20.17 17.34 7.99
C SER A 40 20.20 18.57 7.08
N ARG A 41 19.69 19.70 7.57
CA ARG A 41 19.72 21.00 6.87
C ARG A 41 19.19 20.92 5.42
N LYS A 42 17.98 20.35 5.24
CA LYS A 42 17.31 20.16 3.93
C LYS A 42 18.02 19.21 2.95
N LEU A 43 18.97 18.41 3.44
CA LEU A 43 19.68 17.42 2.64
C LEU A 43 19.57 16.04 3.29
N TRP A 44 19.30 15.04 2.47
CA TRP A 44 19.47 13.64 2.84
C TRP A 44 20.86 13.20 2.42
N LYS A 45 21.64 12.70 3.38
CA LYS A 45 23.03 12.27 3.16
C LYS A 45 23.14 10.78 3.36
N LEU A 46 23.53 10.05 2.31
CA LEU A 46 23.81 8.63 2.45
C LEU A 46 25.25 8.44 2.92
N LYS A 47 25.43 7.70 4.01
CA LYS A 47 26.71 7.38 4.61
C LYS A 47 26.93 5.87 4.62
N ASN A 48 28.18 5.44 4.49
CA ASN A 48 28.58 4.06 4.76
C ASN A 48 28.84 3.82 6.25
N GLU A 49 29.23 2.59 6.60
CA GLU A 49 29.56 2.16 7.97
C GLU A 49 30.70 2.95 8.64
N LEU A 50 31.58 3.57 7.84
CA LEU A 50 32.67 4.43 8.31
C LEU A 50 32.22 5.88 8.51
N GLY A 51 30.95 6.21 8.28
CA GLY A 51 30.41 7.56 8.35
C GLY A 51 30.75 8.45 7.15
N LYS A 52 31.45 7.93 6.13
CA LYS A 52 31.77 8.66 4.91
C LYS A 52 30.50 8.89 4.11
N THR A 53 30.23 10.14 3.75
CA THR A 53 29.12 10.49 2.85
C THR A 53 29.45 10.04 1.42
N LEU A 54 28.57 9.24 0.82
CA LEU A 54 28.71 8.75 -0.55
C LEU A 54 28.09 9.73 -1.55
N TYR A 55 26.86 10.16 -1.28
CA TYR A 55 26.16 11.19 -2.03
C TYR A 55 25.10 11.86 -1.16
N SER A 56 24.45 12.90 -1.69
CA SER A 56 23.36 13.60 -1.03
C SER A 56 22.27 13.95 -2.02
N ILE A 57 21.02 13.97 -1.55
CA ILE A 57 19.86 14.42 -2.32
C ILE A 57 19.19 15.59 -1.59
N GLU A 58 18.72 16.57 -2.34
CA GLU A 58 17.94 17.68 -1.79
C GLU A 58 16.56 17.18 -1.37
N ASP A 59 16.10 17.62 -0.19
CA ASP A 59 14.75 17.31 0.25
C ASP A 59 13.72 18.13 -0.53
N LYS A 60 12.82 17.43 -1.23
CA LYS A 60 11.69 18.02 -1.96
C LYS A 60 10.36 17.67 -1.29
N GLY A 61 10.37 17.51 0.03
CA GLY A 61 9.24 16.98 0.81
C GLY A 61 9.32 15.47 1.06
N TYR A 62 10.51 14.87 1.05
CA TYR A 62 10.69 13.44 1.30
C TYR A 62 10.66 13.11 2.81
N THR A 63 10.72 14.12 3.68
CA THR A 63 10.63 13.98 5.14
C THR A 63 9.34 13.39 5.68
N SER A 64 8.28 13.36 4.88
CA SER A 64 7.00 12.70 5.22
C SER A 64 6.79 11.39 4.48
N MET A 65 7.81 10.90 3.77
CA MET A 65 7.73 9.71 2.91
C MET A 65 8.58 8.59 3.49
N THR A 66 8.27 7.36 3.09
CA THR A 66 9.10 6.20 3.38
C THR A 66 10.27 6.13 2.40
N ILE A 67 11.49 5.90 2.88
CA ILE A 67 12.68 5.75 2.02
C ILE A 67 13.34 4.38 2.24
N PHE A 68 13.53 3.66 1.14
CA PHE A 68 14.27 2.41 1.09
C PHE A 68 15.70 2.65 0.62
N VAL A 69 16.67 2.03 1.30
CA VAL A 69 18.09 2.09 0.98
C VAL A 69 18.56 0.71 0.56
N SER A 70 19.11 0.57 -0.65
CA SER A 70 19.66 -0.70 -1.12
C SER A 70 20.89 -1.14 -0.32
N ASN A 71 21.14 -2.44 -0.30
CA ASN A 71 22.24 -3.07 0.41
C ASN A 71 23.62 -2.80 -0.21
N ASP A 72 23.68 -2.28 -1.44
CA ASP A 72 24.92 -1.76 -2.05
C ASP A 72 25.11 -0.25 -1.81
N GLY A 73 24.10 0.43 -1.25
CA GLY A 73 24.12 1.88 -1.04
C GLY A 73 24.12 2.69 -2.34
N GLU A 74 23.81 2.09 -3.49
CA GLU A 74 23.77 2.81 -4.78
C GLU A 74 22.37 3.31 -5.12
N ARG A 75 21.31 2.76 -4.53
CA ARG A 75 19.92 2.99 -4.95
C ARG A 75 19.06 3.41 -3.78
N LEU A 76 18.16 4.36 -4.03
CA LEU A 76 17.10 4.74 -3.11
C LEU A 76 15.74 4.66 -3.81
N VAL A 77 14.73 4.23 -3.07
CA VAL A 77 13.33 4.35 -3.46
C VAL A 77 12.63 5.21 -2.42
N VAL A 78 12.16 6.38 -2.83
CA VAL A 78 11.32 7.25 -2.00
C VAL A 78 9.87 6.99 -2.36
N PHE A 79 9.03 6.76 -1.36
CA PHE A 79 7.67 6.25 -1.52
C PHE A 79 6.71 6.96 -0.58
N ASP A 80 5.74 7.68 -1.15
CA ASP A 80 4.69 8.37 -0.41
C ASP A 80 3.48 7.44 -0.23
N ASP A 81 3.54 6.57 0.79
CA ASP A 81 2.48 5.62 1.14
C ASP A 81 1.33 6.26 1.94
N PHE A 82 1.52 7.51 2.39
CA PHE A 82 0.60 8.21 3.28
C PHE A 82 0.48 9.69 2.91
N MET A 83 -0.08 9.92 1.72
CA MET A 83 -0.15 11.24 1.10
C MET A 83 -0.99 12.22 1.91
N GLU A 84 -0.40 13.35 2.31
CA GLU A 84 -1.15 14.45 2.93
C GLU A 84 -2.06 15.18 1.93
N GLY A 85 -3.27 15.53 2.37
CA GLY A 85 -4.14 16.51 1.69
C GLY A 85 -5.11 15.94 0.65
N HIS A 86 -5.95 16.84 0.11
CA HIS A 86 -7.17 16.47 -0.63
C HIS A 86 -7.02 16.39 -2.16
N ARG A 87 -5.82 16.63 -2.73
CA ARG A 87 -5.61 16.66 -4.19
C ARG A 87 -4.89 15.39 -4.66
N ILE A 88 -5.67 14.35 -4.90
CA ILE A 88 -5.23 12.96 -5.12
C ILE A 88 -4.47 12.73 -6.46
N GLY A 89 -4.27 13.75 -7.31
CA GLY A 89 -3.75 13.51 -8.67
C GLY A 89 -2.33 13.99 -8.98
N GLN A 90 -1.83 15.01 -8.28
CA GLN A 90 -0.65 15.76 -8.74
C GLN A 90 0.63 15.48 -7.95
N ARG A 91 0.52 14.75 -6.84
CA ARG A 91 1.65 14.42 -5.98
C ARG A 91 2.42 13.22 -6.51
N MET A 92 3.73 13.26 -6.27
CA MET A 92 4.64 12.15 -6.56
C MET A 92 4.35 11.02 -5.57
N GLY A 93 4.09 9.82 -6.09
CA GLY A 93 3.93 8.61 -5.28
C GLY A 93 5.24 7.87 -5.08
N ILE A 94 6.07 7.79 -6.12
CA ILE A 94 7.36 7.08 -6.07
C ILE A 94 8.44 7.90 -6.79
N VAL A 95 9.65 7.91 -6.23
CA VAL A 95 10.84 8.49 -6.86
C VAL A 95 12.02 7.52 -6.71
N PHE A 96 12.73 7.27 -7.80
CA PHE A 96 13.90 6.39 -7.84
C PHE A 96 15.18 7.20 -7.98
N PHE A 97 16.20 6.83 -7.21
CA PHE A 97 17.54 7.41 -7.31
C PHE A 97 18.60 6.34 -7.51
N LYS A 98 19.61 6.67 -8.31
CA LYS A 98 20.86 5.92 -8.45
C LYS A 98 22.05 6.85 -8.23
N ASN A 99 22.91 6.54 -7.27
CA ASN A 99 24.07 7.34 -6.88
C ASN A 99 23.75 8.83 -6.64
N GLY A 100 22.60 9.08 -5.99
CA GLY A 100 22.10 10.43 -5.69
C GLY A 100 21.45 11.17 -6.85
N ILE A 101 21.36 10.56 -8.04
CA ILE A 101 20.70 11.13 -9.21
C ILE A 101 19.32 10.50 -9.35
N GLN A 102 18.29 11.32 -9.51
CA GLN A 102 16.93 10.83 -9.80
C GLN A 102 16.93 10.18 -11.19
N VAL A 103 16.51 8.92 -11.29
CA VAL A 103 16.46 8.16 -12.55
C VAL A 103 15.05 8.07 -13.13
N ASP A 104 14.03 8.00 -12.27
CA ASP A 104 12.62 7.97 -12.67
C ASP A 104 11.72 8.39 -11.51
N SER A 105 10.45 8.66 -11.81
CA SER A 105 9.45 9.00 -10.80
C SER A 105 8.02 8.93 -11.33
N TYR A 106 7.08 8.59 -10.45
CA TYR A 106 5.67 8.35 -10.79
C TYR A 106 4.75 9.18 -9.91
N LYS A 107 3.74 9.82 -10.51
CA LYS A 107 2.61 10.42 -9.80
C LYS A 107 1.62 9.33 -9.40
N LEU A 108 0.72 9.63 -8.46
CA LEU A 108 -0.32 8.69 -8.07
C LEU A 108 -1.19 8.24 -9.27
N THR A 109 -1.50 9.15 -10.20
CA THR A 109 -2.28 8.84 -11.40
C THR A 109 -1.59 7.92 -12.39
N ASP A 110 -0.27 7.75 -12.27
CA ASP A 110 0.49 6.81 -13.10
C ASP A 110 0.40 5.39 -12.54
N LEU A 111 0.02 5.25 -11.27
CA LEU A 111 0.05 4.01 -10.49
C LEU A 111 -1.35 3.46 -10.17
N VAL A 112 -2.33 4.35 -10.09
CA VAL A 112 -3.73 4.05 -9.77
C VAL A 112 -4.62 4.71 -10.82
N THR A 113 -5.52 3.92 -11.41
CA THR A 113 -6.39 4.37 -12.52
C THR A 113 -7.52 5.25 -12.01
N ASP A 114 -8.13 4.84 -10.90
CA ASP A 114 -9.21 5.56 -10.26
C ASP A 114 -8.79 5.96 -8.84
N THR A 115 -8.54 7.26 -8.68
CA THR A 115 -8.14 7.88 -7.40
C THR A 115 -9.22 7.80 -6.32
N CYS A 116 -10.41 7.28 -6.63
CA CYS A 116 -11.44 6.93 -5.68
C CYS A 116 -11.27 5.51 -5.08
N ASN A 117 -10.30 4.73 -5.56
CA ASN A 117 -9.87 3.43 -5.02
C ASN A 117 -8.66 3.60 -4.09
N VAL A 118 -8.76 4.57 -3.19
CA VAL A 118 -7.77 4.91 -2.16
C VAL A 118 -8.50 4.90 -0.82
N SER A 119 -7.80 4.72 0.28
CA SER A 119 -8.38 4.88 1.62
C SER A 119 -7.99 6.25 2.16
N GLN A 120 -8.94 6.95 2.79
CA GLN A 120 -8.72 8.30 3.30
C GLN A 120 -9.06 8.38 4.78
N SER A 121 -8.17 9.03 5.52
CA SER A 121 -8.38 9.55 6.87
C SER A 121 -8.67 11.06 6.81
N ILE A 122 -8.81 11.71 7.95
CA ILE A 122 -9.10 13.16 8.01
C ILE A 122 -8.05 13.98 7.25
N TRP A 123 -6.77 13.59 7.32
CA TRP A 123 -5.65 14.37 6.78
C TRP A 123 -4.81 13.63 5.72
N HIS A 124 -4.95 12.32 5.62
CA HIS A 124 -4.06 11.48 4.83
C HIS A 124 -4.79 10.51 3.94
N LEU A 125 -4.11 10.06 2.90
CA LEU A 125 -4.57 9.09 1.94
C LEU A 125 -3.56 7.95 1.82
N THR A 126 -4.04 6.72 1.93
CA THR A 126 -3.30 5.52 1.55
C THR A 126 -3.82 5.02 0.21
N TRP A 127 -2.92 4.55 -0.65
CA TRP A 127 -3.28 4.02 -1.97
C TRP A 127 -2.68 2.63 -2.25
N THR A 128 -1.98 2.08 -1.26
CA THR A 128 -1.38 0.74 -1.31
C THR A 128 -1.85 -0.12 -0.14
N LEU A 129 -1.59 -1.42 -0.20
CA LEU A 129 -1.93 -2.40 0.84
C LEU A 129 -0.96 -2.43 2.02
N ASP A 130 -0.08 -1.44 2.18
CA ASP A 130 1.02 -1.45 3.15
C ASP A 130 1.93 -2.69 3.03
N ASP A 131 2.00 -3.28 1.84
CA ASP A 131 2.83 -4.45 1.49
C ASP A 131 3.77 -4.07 0.35
N PHE A 132 4.80 -3.31 0.72
CA PHE A 132 5.80 -2.77 -0.18
C PHE A 132 7.20 -3.03 0.36
N LYS A 133 8.13 -3.41 -0.53
CA LYS A 133 9.48 -3.82 -0.13
C LYS A 133 10.44 -3.92 -1.31
N LEU A 134 11.73 -3.89 -0.99
CA LEU A 134 12.80 -4.36 -1.86
C LEU A 134 12.82 -5.89 -1.88
N ILE A 135 13.02 -6.48 -3.05
CA ILE A 135 13.15 -7.93 -3.27
C ILE A 135 14.28 -8.21 -4.26
N GLN A 136 14.66 -9.48 -4.43
CA GLN A 136 15.68 -9.93 -5.39
C GLN A 136 17.00 -9.16 -5.23
N SER A 137 17.57 -9.16 -4.02
CA SER A 137 18.81 -8.41 -3.69
C SER A 137 18.68 -6.92 -4.06
N ASP A 138 17.53 -6.35 -3.72
CA ASP A 138 17.14 -4.96 -3.95
C ASP A 138 17.01 -4.52 -5.41
N SER A 139 17.19 -5.42 -6.38
CA SER A 139 17.00 -5.12 -7.81
C SER A 139 15.57 -4.75 -8.18
N VAL A 140 14.60 -5.16 -7.35
CA VAL A 140 13.18 -4.91 -7.61
C VAL A 140 12.53 -4.28 -6.39
N PHE A 141 11.73 -3.25 -6.61
CA PHE A 141 10.79 -2.71 -5.63
C PHE A 141 9.37 -3.17 -6.00
N SER A 142 8.66 -3.77 -5.05
CA SER A 142 7.32 -4.31 -5.27
C SER A 142 6.30 -3.58 -4.42
N ILE A 143 5.13 -3.29 -4.99
CA ILE A 143 3.96 -2.75 -4.29
C ILE A 143 2.69 -3.47 -4.73
N ALA A 144 1.62 -3.35 -3.94
CA ALA A 144 0.26 -3.65 -4.38
C ALA A 144 -0.72 -2.54 -4.05
N THR A 145 -1.60 -2.22 -4.99
CA THR A 145 -2.61 -1.17 -4.85
C THR A 145 -3.96 -1.74 -4.44
N TYR A 146 -4.84 -0.87 -3.92
CA TYR A 146 -6.24 -1.23 -3.65
C TYR A 146 -7.04 -1.61 -4.90
N GLU A 147 -6.54 -1.29 -6.10
CA GLU A 147 -7.13 -1.72 -7.37
C GLU A 147 -6.74 -3.14 -7.78
N PHE A 148 -6.06 -3.90 -6.91
CA PHE A 148 -5.53 -5.23 -7.21
C PHE A 148 -4.43 -5.20 -8.28
N ASN A 149 -3.68 -4.10 -8.41
CA ASN A 149 -2.48 -4.10 -9.24
C ASN A 149 -1.28 -4.53 -8.38
N GLU A 150 -0.54 -5.53 -8.83
CA GLU A 150 0.78 -5.90 -8.36
C GLU A 150 1.81 -5.27 -9.30
N ILE A 151 2.55 -4.28 -8.79
CA ILE A 151 3.48 -3.48 -9.58
C ILE A 151 4.90 -3.74 -9.07
N GLU A 152 5.80 -4.07 -9.99
CA GLU A 152 7.22 -4.23 -9.72
C GLU A 152 8.02 -3.27 -10.60
N PHE A 153 9.03 -2.66 -9.99
CA PHE A 153 9.91 -1.68 -10.60
C PHE A 153 11.35 -2.18 -10.56
N ASP A 154 12.09 -2.00 -11.64
CA ASP A 154 13.55 -2.13 -11.64
C ASP A 154 14.15 -0.94 -10.88
N THR A 155 14.92 -1.20 -9.82
CA THR A 155 15.44 -0.11 -8.95
C THR A 155 16.67 0.61 -9.52
N TYR A 156 17.26 0.12 -10.61
CA TYR A 156 18.37 0.78 -11.28
C TYR A 156 17.90 1.86 -12.25
N THR A 157 16.77 1.63 -12.90
CA THR A 157 16.20 2.49 -13.93
C THR A 157 14.92 3.19 -13.48
N GLY A 158 14.23 2.65 -12.47
CA GLY A 158 12.92 3.08 -12.02
C GLY A 158 11.76 2.58 -12.87
N GLN A 159 12.02 1.84 -13.96
CA GLN A 159 10.98 1.42 -14.91
C GLN A 159 10.06 0.35 -14.31
N ILE A 160 8.77 0.43 -14.63
CA ILE A 160 7.81 -0.65 -14.36
C ILE A 160 8.17 -1.87 -15.22
N ILE A 161 8.56 -2.96 -14.58
CA ILE A 161 8.87 -4.24 -15.23
C ILE A 161 7.68 -5.22 -15.17
N LYS A 162 6.72 -4.97 -14.27
CA LYS A 162 5.50 -5.76 -14.14
C LYS A 162 4.38 -4.89 -13.59
N ASN A 163 3.20 -4.99 -14.20
CA ASN A 163 1.96 -4.44 -13.67
C ASN A 163 0.83 -5.40 -14.07
N LYS A 164 0.37 -6.21 -13.12
CA LYS A 164 -0.67 -7.21 -13.38
C LYS A 164 -1.62 -7.36 -12.21
N LYS A 165 -2.78 -7.96 -12.48
CA LYS A 165 -3.67 -8.44 -11.42
C LYS A 165 -3.11 -9.70 -10.77
N PRO A 166 -3.42 -9.99 -9.49
CA PRO A 166 -2.97 -11.20 -8.83
C PRO A 166 -3.61 -12.44 -9.46
N GLU A 167 -2.92 -13.57 -9.38
CA GLU A 167 -3.54 -14.86 -9.73
C GLU A 167 -4.70 -15.17 -8.77
N PRO A 168 -5.77 -15.87 -9.21
CA PRO A 168 -5.98 -16.48 -10.54
C PRO A 168 -6.79 -15.58 -11.51
N PHE A 169 -6.49 -14.29 -11.59
CA PHE A 169 -7.22 -13.34 -12.44
C PHE A 169 -7.20 -13.72 -13.93
N ASP A 170 -8.33 -13.55 -14.61
CA ASP A 170 -8.41 -13.58 -16.08
C ASP A 170 -9.53 -12.66 -16.60
N LYS A 171 -9.79 -12.69 -17.91
CA LYS A 171 -10.80 -11.87 -18.59
C LYS A 171 -12.25 -12.07 -18.09
N ASN A 172 -12.54 -13.17 -17.40
CA ASN A 172 -13.87 -13.49 -16.86
C ASN A 172 -13.96 -13.19 -15.35
N THR A 173 -12.92 -12.60 -14.77
CA THR A 173 -12.89 -12.18 -13.37
C THR A 173 -13.52 -10.80 -13.21
N LEU A 174 -14.28 -10.63 -12.14
CA LEU A 174 -14.79 -9.34 -11.67
C LEU A 174 -14.03 -8.92 -10.42
N ILE A 175 -13.72 -7.64 -10.29
CA ILE A 175 -13.20 -7.05 -9.05
C ILE A 175 -14.17 -5.94 -8.67
N VAL A 176 -14.87 -6.12 -7.55
CA VAL A 176 -16.02 -5.28 -7.17
C VAL A 176 -15.97 -4.94 -5.69
N ILE A 177 -16.48 -3.76 -5.35
CA ILE A 177 -16.79 -3.36 -3.98
C ILE A 177 -18.29 -3.51 -3.80
N GLY A 178 -18.72 -4.20 -2.74
CA GLY A 178 -20.14 -4.34 -2.48
C GLY A 178 -20.48 -4.83 -1.08
N GLU A 179 -21.78 -4.89 -0.83
CA GLU A 179 -22.35 -5.35 0.43
C GLU A 179 -23.04 -6.71 0.25
N PHE A 180 -22.85 -7.62 1.20
CA PHE A 180 -23.55 -8.90 1.24
C PHE A 180 -23.79 -9.38 2.67
N LYS A 181 -24.75 -10.29 2.85
CA LYS A 181 -24.99 -11.00 4.12
C LYS A 181 -24.58 -12.45 3.95
N LYS A 182 -23.64 -12.91 4.78
CA LYS A 182 -23.24 -14.32 4.86
C LYS A 182 -24.12 -15.02 5.90
N GLY A 183 -24.92 -15.99 5.44
CA GLY A 183 -25.63 -16.95 6.28
C GLY A 183 -24.84 -18.25 6.40
N GLU A 184 -25.49 -19.32 6.83
CA GLU A 184 -24.86 -20.66 6.96
C GLU A 184 -24.38 -21.20 5.61
N SER A 185 -25.14 -20.95 4.53
CA SER A 185 -24.75 -21.31 3.16
C SER A 185 -23.51 -20.55 2.70
N SER A 186 -22.62 -21.23 1.96
CA SER A 186 -21.47 -20.60 1.27
C SER A 186 -21.90 -19.69 0.11
N LYS A 187 -23.13 -19.86 -0.40
CA LYS A 187 -23.68 -19.03 -1.48
C LYS A 187 -24.20 -17.70 -0.94
N CYS A 188 -23.69 -16.61 -1.49
CA CYS A 188 -24.03 -15.24 -1.15
C CYS A 188 -24.51 -14.47 -2.37
N THR A 189 -25.27 -13.41 -2.14
CA THR A 189 -25.54 -12.39 -3.16
C THR A 189 -25.05 -11.06 -2.65
N MET A 190 -24.19 -10.42 -3.45
CA MET A 190 -23.66 -9.08 -3.20
C MET A 190 -24.46 -8.07 -4.03
N SER A 191 -24.84 -6.97 -3.38
CA SER A 191 -25.17 -5.72 -4.06
C SER A 191 -23.87 -4.98 -4.34
N ILE A 192 -23.50 -4.87 -5.61
CA ILE A 192 -22.30 -4.20 -6.08
C ILE A 192 -22.53 -2.70 -5.97
N VAL A 193 -21.61 -2.01 -5.30
CA VAL A 193 -21.61 -0.55 -5.23
C VAL A 193 -20.63 0.06 -6.23
N LYS A 194 -19.52 -0.64 -6.50
CA LYS A 194 -18.49 -0.17 -7.44
C LYS A 194 -17.83 -1.32 -8.18
N TYR A 195 -17.57 -1.12 -9.47
CA TYR A 195 -16.72 -1.99 -10.28
C TYR A 195 -15.31 -1.41 -10.34
N ILE A 196 -14.32 -2.19 -9.89
CA ILE A 196 -12.90 -1.89 -10.12
C ILE A 196 -12.46 -2.50 -11.45
N TYR A 197 -12.96 -3.70 -11.76
CA TYR A 197 -12.72 -4.36 -13.04
C TYR A 197 -13.88 -5.28 -13.43
N GLY A 198 -14.08 -5.43 -14.74
CA GLY A 198 -15.02 -6.35 -15.34
C GLY A 198 -16.36 -5.71 -15.74
N SER A 199 -17.19 -6.47 -16.43
CA SER A 199 -18.47 -5.98 -16.96
C SER A 199 -19.52 -5.82 -15.85
N SER A 200 -20.40 -4.83 -16.04
CA SER A 200 -21.55 -4.63 -15.16
C SER A 200 -22.45 -5.86 -15.12
N GLN A 201 -23.08 -6.09 -13.97
CA GLN A 201 -24.00 -7.19 -13.74
C GLN A 201 -25.46 -6.69 -13.75
N PRO A 202 -26.43 -7.54 -14.14
CA PRO A 202 -27.85 -7.16 -14.07
C PRO A 202 -28.25 -6.70 -12.67
N ASN A 203 -28.84 -5.50 -12.58
CA ASN A 203 -29.26 -4.87 -11.34
C ASN A 203 -28.14 -4.67 -10.30
N ASP A 204 -26.88 -4.59 -10.75
CA ASP A 204 -25.70 -4.46 -9.90
C ASP A 204 -25.66 -5.51 -8.78
N LYS A 205 -26.01 -6.75 -9.11
CA LYS A 205 -25.97 -7.87 -8.19
C LYS A 205 -25.17 -9.02 -8.75
N ILE A 206 -24.42 -9.67 -7.88
CA ILE A 206 -23.71 -10.91 -8.20
C ILE A 206 -23.94 -11.96 -7.13
N THR A 207 -24.24 -13.18 -7.59
CA THR A 207 -24.24 -14.35 -6.73
C THR A 207 -22.89 -15.05 -6.83
N PHE A 208 -22.34 -15.42 -5.68
CA PHE A 208 -21.03 -16.06 -5.60
C PHE A 208 -20.94 -17.02 -4.41
N ILE A 209 -19.93 -17.88 -4.40
CA ILE A 209 -19.62 -18.83 -3.32
C ILE A 209 -18.39 -18.33 -2.57
N THR A 210 -18.45 -18.29 -1.24
CA THR A 210 -17.31 -17.94 -0.38
C THR A 210 -17.35 -18.70 0.95
N GLU A 211 -16.16 -19.05 1.44
CA GLU A 211 -15.94 -19.67 2.76
C GLU A 211 -15.16 -18.74 3.71
N SER A 212 -14.66 -17.61 3.22
CA SER A 212 -13.73 -16.74 3.95
C SER A 212 -14.39 -15.78 4.95
N PHE A 213 -15.72 -15.87 5.13
CA PHE A 213 -16.49 -14.91 5.91
C PHE A 213 -17.40 -15.60 6.93
N GLY A 214 -17.45 -15.06 8.14
CA GLY A 214 -18.39 -15.46 9.19
C GLY A 214 -19.81 -14.92 9.01
N LEU A 215 -20.74 -15.39 9.85
CA LEU A 215 -22.17 -15.08 9.80
C LEU A 215 -22.49 -13.61 10.17
N ARG A 216 -22.47 -12.70 9.20
CA ARG A 216 -22.87 -11.28 9.37
C ARG A 216 -23.04 -10.56 8.04
N LYS A 217 -23.40 -9.27 8.11
CA LYS A 217 -23.29 -8.33 6.99
C LYS A 217 -21.83 -7.93 6.79
N TRP A 218 -21.40 -7.88 5.54
CA TRP A 218 -20.07 -7.51 5.12
C TRP A 218 -20.13 -6.45 4.03
N GLU A 219 -19.14 -5.57 4.03
CA GLU A 219 -18.85 -4.63 2.96
C GLU A 219 -17.38 -4.85 2.58
N ARG A 220 -17.12 -5.37 1.38
CA ARG A 220 -15.79 -5.83 0.99
C ARG A 220 -15.54 -5.65 -0.49
N THR A 221 -14.27 -5.53 -0.82
CA THR A 221 -13.75 -5.68 -2.17
C THR A 221 -13.46 -7.15 -2.42
N LEU A 222 -14.08 -7.73 -3.44
CA LEU A 222 -13.90 -9.14 -3.81
C LEU A 222 -13.45 -9.27 -5.26
N MET A 223 -12.56 -10.24 -5.48
CA MET A 223 -12.25 -10.78 -6.79
C MET A 223 -13.08 -12.06 -7.00
N ILE A 224 -14.03 -12.02 -7.93
CA ILE A 224 -14.98 -13.11 -8.19
C ILE A 224 -14.74 -13.66 -9.58
N LYS A 225 -14.51 -14.97 -9.69
CA LYS A 225 -14.26 -15.68 -10.95
C LYS A 225 -15.21 -16.86 -11.08
N GLY A 226 -16.02 -16.88 -12.13
CA GLY A 226 -17.00 -17.96 -12.36
C GLY A 226 -17.99 -18.15 -11.21
N GLY A 227 -18.35 -17.08 -10.49
CA GLY A 227 -19.22 -17.16 -9.32
C GLY A 227 -18.55 -17.70 -8.04
N ILE A 228 -17.22 -17.71 -7.99
CA ILE A 228 -16.44 -18.12 -6.81
C ILE A 228 -15.58 -16.93 -6.35
N ASP A 229 -15.58 -16.66 -5.05
CA ASP A 229 -14.66 -15.72 -4.42
C ASP A 229 -13.24 -16.29 -4.45
N VAL A 230 -12.38 -15.69 -5.27
CA VAL A 230 -10.98 -16.05 -5.46
C VAL A 230 -10.05 -14.94 -4.96
N THR A 231 -10.53 -14.08 -4.07
CA THR A 231 -9.76 -12.96 -3.52
C THR A 231 -8.53 -13.49 -2.77
N PRO A 232 -7.31 -13.12 -3.17
CA PRO A 232 -6.11 -13.54 -2.44
C PRO A 232 -6.10 -12.93 -1.03
N GLU A 233 -5.59 -13.67 -0.05
CA GLU A 233 -5.62 -13.27 1.37
C GLU A 233 -5.05 -11.87 1.62
N ARG A 234 -3.97 -11.50 0.90
CA ARG A 234 -3.35 -10.17 1.01
C ARG A 234 -4.31 -9.02 0.70
N PHE A 235 -5.32 -9.24 -0.14
CA PHE A 235 -6.33 -8.23 -0.51
C PHE A 235 -7.58 -8.27 0.39
N ARG A 236 -7.72 -9.26 1.30
CA ARG A 236 -8.92 -9.41 2.15
C ARG A 236 -8.91 -8.54 3.39
N LYS A 237 -7.71 -8.17 3.88
CA LYS A 237 -7.53 -7.47 5.16
C LYS A 237 -7.81 -5.98 5.08
N SER A 238 -7.76 -5.41 3.89
CA SER A 238 -7.81 -3.96 3.71
C SER A 238 -9.20 -3.51 3.30
N PHE A 239 -9.82 -2.69 4.14
CA PHE A 239 -11.05 -1.98 3.75
C PHE A 239 -10.68 -0.84 2.81
N ILE A 240 -11.22 -0.88 1.59
CA ILE A 240 -11.11 0.25 0.65
C ILE A 240 -12.23 1.23 1.01
N GLY A 241 -11.91 2.27 1.78
CA GLY A 241 -12.84 3.36 2.00
C GLY A 241 -12.96 4.18 0.73
N SER A 242 -13.98 3.98 -0.10
CA SER A 242 -14.08 4.72 -1.35
C SER A 242 -14.45 6.19 -1.09
N THR A 243 -13.47 7.05 -1.31
CA THR A 243 -13.50 8.48 -0.97
C THR A 243 -14.48 9.30 -1.79
N CYS A 244 -14.82 8.83 -2.99
CA CYS A 244 -15.72 9.52 -3.91
C CYS A 244 -17.18 9.06 -3.81
N TRP A 245 -17.57 8.38 -2.73
CA TRP A 245 -18.99 8.07 -2.51
C TRP A 245 -19.75 9.35 -2.19
N ASN A 246 -20.23 10.01 -3.25
CA ASN A 246 -21.51 10.66 -3.17
C ASN A 246 -22.52 9.55 -2.87
N LYS A 247 -22.82 9.31 -1.59
CA LYS A 247 -24.08 8.65 -1.23
C LYS A 247 -25.13 9.40 -2.04
N LYS A 248 -25.74 8.75 -3.03
CA LYS A 248 -27.02 9.23 -3.53
C LYS A 248 -27.85 9.39 -2.26
N ALA A 249 -28.13 10.65 -1.91
CA ALA A 249 -29.08 10.95 -0.86
C ALA A 249 -30.33 10.18 -1.28
N ASN A 250 -30.69 9.16 -0.50
CA ASN A 250 -31.91 8.42 -0.74
C ASN A 250 -33.05 9.45 -0.74
N GLY A 251 -33.62 9.68 -1.91
CA GLY A 251 -35.00 10.14 -2.03
C GLY A 251 -35.96 9.01 -1.68
#